data_AF-A0A349R341-F1
#
_entry.id   AF-A0A349R341-F1
#
_cell.length_a   1.000
_cell.length_b   1.000
_cell.length_c   1.000
_cell.angle_alpha   90.00
_cell.angle_beta   90.00
_cell.angle_gamma   90.00
#
_symmetry.space_group_name_H-M   'P 1'
#
loop_
_entity.id
_entity.type
_entity.pdbx_description
1 polymer ?
#
loop_
_entity_poly.entity_id
_entity_poly.type
_entity_poly.pdbx_seq_one_letter_code
_entity_poly.pdbx_strand_id
1 'polypeptide(L)'
;MGIVKSKCIKQFYLRATELSGEPQGPRTSVVTDLFFAVYGGLPKNLQNLSFGESISVNESVCFLCTTQDKKVIPDQPNWLSWFNLNETYTEVKVEVEVVYSDGMPFSFTAYSIVEIKQFEKVIIPVGLVQINANTYYPELDIVSYKVWLHAEGKKISNIIRFFVDDILHQYQRVFLFQNSLGSPETLFTSGKKAISYEIEKSNAIISQAGTFDLKKGENIDLDIVLENKEKI
;
A
#
# COMPACT_ATOMS: atom_id res chain seq x y z
N MET A 1 17.37 -0.27 5.84
CA MET A 1 16.16 -0.46 5.01
C MET A 1 15.90 0.87 4.28
N GLY A 2 15.76 0.88 2.96
CA GLY A 2 15.87 2.11 2.14
C GLY A 2 14.53 2.69 1.66
N ILE A 3 14.53 3.98 1.31
CA ILE A 3 13.42 4.67 0.65
C ILE A 3 13.41 4.27 -0.82
N VAL A 4 12.23 3.94 -1.36
CA VAL A 4 12.07 3.44 -2.73
C VAL A 4 11.29 4.44 -3.58
N LYS A 5 11.80 4.74 -4.78
CA LYS A 5 11.10 5.51 -5.82
C LYS A 5 10.22 4.56 -6.63
N SER A 6 8.92 4.83 -6.74
CA SER A 6 7.95 3.89 -7.34
C SER A 6 7.63 4.22 -8.80
N LYS A 7 7.55 3.19 -9.66
CA LYS A 7 7.17 3.29 -11.09
C LYS A 7 5.65 3.35 -11.34
N CYS A 8 4.84 3.62 -10.32
CA CYS A 8 3.37 3.74 -10.44
C CYS A 8 2.91 5.00 -11.20
N ILE A 9 3.84 5.71 -11.85
CA ILE A 9 3.62 6.93 -12.61
C ILE A 9 4.18 6.71 -14.01
N LYS A 10 3.36 6.98 -15.03
CA LYS A 10 3.76 6.88 -16.44
C LYS A 10 3.69 8.24 -17.09
N GLN A 11 4.79 8.64 -17.70
CA GLN A 11 4.85 9.82 -18.57
C GLN A 11 4.38 9.42 -19.97
N PHE A 12 3.60 10.28 -20.62
CA PHE A 12 3.19 10.11 -22.01
C PHE A 12 3.05 11.46 -22.70
N TYR A 13 3.08 11.47 -24.03
CA TYR A 13 2.77 12.63 -24.85
C TYR A 13 1.92 12.16 -26.04
N LEU A 14 1.19 13.08 -26.64
CA LEU A 14 0.41 12.80 -27.84
C LEU A 14 1.17 13.35 -29.05
N ARG A 15 1.26 12.55 -30.11
CA ARG A 15 1.83 12.96 -31.39
C ARG A 15 0.81 12.74 -32.49
N ALA A 16 0.45 13.81 -33.18
CA ALA A 16 -0.36 13.76 -34.39
C ALA A 16 0.53 14.07 -35.60
N THR A 17 0.37 13.32 -36.69
CA THR A 17 1.09 13.61 -37.94
C THR A 17 0.09 13.66 -39.07
N GLU A 18 0.05 14.79 -39.76
CA GLU A 18 -0.74 14.95 -40.96
C GLU A 18 -0.03 14.26 -42.13
N LEU A 19 -0.73 13.35 -42.80
CA LEU A 19 -0.28 12.70 -44.03
C LEU A 19 -0.99 13.34 -45.22
N SER A 20 -0.26 13.63 -46.30
CA SER A 20 -0.84 14.22 -47.52
C SER A 20 -0.09 13.75 -48.78
N GLY A 21 -0.74 13.79 -49.94
CA GLY A 21 -0.17 13.43 -51.25
C GLY A 21 -0.48 12.00 -51.72
N GLU A 22 0.02 11.66 -52.92
CA GLU A 22 -0.03 10.31 -53.52
C GLU A 22 1.37 9.92 -54.05
N PRO A 23 2.06 8.95 -53.43
CA PRO A 23 1.69 8.23 -52.21
C PRO A 23 1.69 9.14 -50.97
N GLN A 24 0.90 8.80 -49.96
CA GLN A 24 0.79 9.60 -48.74
C GLN A 24 2.14 9.72 -48.01
N GLY A 25 2.59 10.96 -47.80
CA GLY A 25 3.80 11.30 -47.05
C GLY A 25 3.51 12.19 -45.83
N PRO A 26 4.32 12.10 -44.77
CA PRO A 26 4.17 12.96 -43.60
C PRO A 26 4.56 14.40 -43.92
N ARG A 27 3.67 15.34 -43.60
CA ARG A 27 3.86 16.78 -43.88
C ARG A 27 4.23 17.56 -42.61
N THR A 28 3.40 17.42 -41.59
CA THR A 28 3.58 18.13 -40.31
C THR A 28 3.31 17.17 -39.17
N SER A 29 4.20 17.13 -38.19
CA SER A 29 3.95 16.47 -36.90
C SER A 29 3.75 17.53 -35.82
N VAL A 30 2.70 17.38 -35.03
CA VAL A 30 2.47 18.14 -33.80
C VAL A 30 2.66 17.19 -32.63
N VAL A 31 3.40 17.62 -31.62
CA VAL A 31 3.63 16.89 -30.38
C VAL A 31 3.13 17.77 -29.23
N THR A 32 2.39 17.18 -28.30
CA THR A 32 1.93 17.87 -27.09
C THR A 32 3.03 17.90 -26.03
N ASP A 33 2.78 18.64 -24.95
CA ASP A 33 3.58 18.54 -23.73
C ASP A 33 3.46 17.14 -23.08
N LEU A 34 4.32 16.92 -22.08
CA LEU A 34 4.36 15.71 -21.25
C LEU A 34 3.18 15.68 -20.28
N PHE A 35 2.42 14.60 -20.34
CA PHE A 35 1.37 14.24 -19.40
C PHE A 35 1.84 13.14 -18.44
N PHE A 36 1.23 13.08 -17.27
CA PHE A 36 1.50 12.08 -16.25
C PHE A 36 0.23 11.28 -15.92
N ALA A 37 0.31 9.96 -15.97
CA ALA A 37 -0.72 9.05 -15.51
C ALA A 37 -0.30 8.44 -14.16
N VAL A 38 -1.15 8.61 -13.15
CA VAL A 38 -0.97 8.06 -11.80
C VAL A 38 -2.12 7.10 -11.52
N TYR A 39 -1.89 6.06 -10.71
CA TYR A 39 -3.00 5.24 -10.20
C TYR A 39 -3.97 6.10 -9.41
N GLY A 40 -5.26 6.02 -9.78
CA GLY A 40 -6.30 6.86 -9.22
C GLY A 40 -7.57 6.07 -9.03
N GLY A 41 -7.85 5.67 -7.78
CA GLY A 41 -9.24 5.50 -7.35
C GLY A 41 -9.62 6.71 -6.52
N LEU A 42 -10.38 7.62 -7.14
CA LEU A 42 -11.01 8.73 -6.43
C LEU A 42 -12.33 8.22 -5.85
N PRO A 43 -12.59 8.39 -4.55
CA PRO A 43 -13.90 8.12 -3.99
C PRO A 43 -14.94 9.04 -4.66
N LYS A 44 -16.20 8.58 -4.77
CA LYS A 44 -17.25 9.28 -5.54
C LYS A 44 -17.45 10.75 -5.14
N ASN A 45 -17.18 11.08 -3.89
CA ASN A 45 -17.28 12.44 -3.35
C ASN A 45 -16.18 13.39 -3.85
N LEU A 46 -15.10 12.89 -4.46
CA LEU A 46 -13.99 13.69 -4.99
C LEU A 46 -13.97 13.73 -6.54
N GLN A 47 -15.06 13.33 -7.21
CA GLN A 47 -15.13 13.27 -8.68
C GLN A 47 -14.99 14.63 -9.38
N ASN A 48 -15.29 15.73 -8.69
CA ASN A 48 -15.21 17.08 -9.26
C ASN A 48 -13.88 17.78 -8.98
N LEU A 49 -12.97 17.13 -8.24
CA LEU A 49 -11.65 17.68 -7.94
C LEU A 49 -10.63 17.17 -8.94
N SER A 50 -9.70 18.03 -9.31
CA SER A 50 -8.48 17.58 -9.94
C SER A 50 -7.70 16.66 -8.99
N PHE A 51 -6.84 15.82 -9.55
CA PHE A 51 -5.99 14.94 -8.74
C PHE A 51 -5.17 15.75 -7.71
N GLY A 52 -4.61 16.89 -8.13
CA GLY A 52 -3.83 17.77 -7.25
C GLY A 52 -4.63 18.27 -6.05
N GLU A 53 -5.86 18.71 -6.28
CA GLU A 53 -6.77 19.15 -5.22
C GLU A 53 -7.20 17.98 -4.31
N SER A 54 -7.38 16.78 -4.86
CA SER A 54 -7.78 15.60 -4.09
C SER A 54 -6.74 15.14 -3.07
N ILE A 55 -5.46 15.44 -3.29
CA ILE A 55 -4.35 15.02 -2.43
C ILE A 55 -3.70 16.19 -1.69
N SER A 56 -4.22 17.41 -1.82
CA SER A 56 -3.66 18.60 -1.18
C SER A 56 -4.67 19.22 -0.22
N VAL A 57 -4.20 19.63 0.96
CA VAL A 57 -5.01 20.34 1.95
C VAL A 57 -4.22 21.56 2.39
N ASN A 58 -4.82 22.75 2.29
CA ASN A 58 -4.19 24.03 2.64
C ASN A 58 -2.78 24.18 2.03
N GLU A 59 -2.67 23.98 0.71
CA GLU A 59 -1.42 24.10 -0.07
C GLU A 59 -0.32 23.07 0.28
N SER A 60 -0.57 22.13 1.19
CA SER A 60 0.34 21.04 1.54
C SER A 60 -0.13 19.72 0.94
N VAL A 61 0.79 18.99 0.30
CA VAL A 61 0.46 17.68 -0.28
C VAL A 61 0.41 16.64 0.82
N CYS A 62 -0.70 15.92 0.91
CA CYS A 62 -0.91 14.89 1.90
C CYS A 62 -0.22 13.58 1.51
N PHE A 63 0.18 12.80 2.52
CA PHE A 63 0.52 11.40 2.31
C PHE A 63 -0.65 10.65 1.71
N LEU A 64 -0.35 9.76 0.77
CA LEU A 64 -1.31 8.98 0.00
C LEU A 64 -1.77 7.76 0.80
N CYS A 65 -2.41 8.00 1.95
CA CYS A 65 -2.90 6.98 2.88
C CYS A 65 -4.41 7.08 3.09
N THR A 66 -5.03 5.95 3.41
CA THR A 66 -6.48 5.85 3.60
C THR A 66 -6.95 6.53 4.89
N THR A 67 -6.12 6.54 5.94
CA THR A 67 -6.43 7.16 7.24
C THR A 67 -5.27 8.01 7.76
N GLN A 68 -5.60 9.07 8.51
CA GLN A 68 -4.65 10.02 9.12
C GLN A 68 -4.10 9.51 10.46
N ASP A 69 -4.97 8.82 11.20
CA ASP A 69 -4.63 8.15 12.45
C ASP A 69 -4.59 6.64 12.19
N LYS A 70 -3.52 6.00 12.63
CA LYS A 70 -3.27 4.58 12.41
C LYS A 70 -2.99 3.89 13.74
N LYS A 71 -3.66 2.78 14.00
CA LYS A 71 -3.30 1.89 15.10
C LYS A 71 -2.33 0.85 14.55
N VAL A 72 -1.23 0.59 15.27
CA VAL A 72 -0.17 -0.34 14.85
C VAL A 72 0.34 -1.15 16.03
N ILE A 73 0.87 -2.35 15.79
CA ILE A 73 1.63 -3.10 16.78
C ILE A 73 3.14 -2.80 16.67
N PRO A 74 3.95 -2.99 17.73
CA PRO A 74 5.34 -2.52 17.76
C PRO A 74 6.24 -3.05 16.62
N ASP A 75 6.01 -4.28 16.19
CA ASP A 75 6.76 -4.98 15.14
C ASP A 75 6.12 -4.84 13.74
N GLN A 76 5.00 -4.12 13.61
CA GLN A 76 4.32 -3.94 12.33
C GLN A 76 5.12 -3.05 11.39
N PRO A 77 5.58 -3.58 10.23
CA PRO A 77 6.17 -2.74 9.20
C PRO A 77 5.09 -1.83 8.61
N ASN A 78 5.46 -0.57 8.36
CA ASN A 78 4.56 0.43 7.82
C ASN A 78 5.26 1.27 6.77
N TRP A 79 4.50 1.78 5.81
CA TRP A 79 5.01 2.67 4.77
C TRP A 79 4.08 3.87 4.60
N LEU A 80 4.68 5.03 4.34
CA LEU A 80 3.98 6.21 3.87
C LEU A 80 4.45 6.54 2.46
N SER A 81 3.50 6.84 1.59
CA SER A 81 3.79 7.29 0.23
C SER A 81 3.46 8.75 0.08
N TRP A 82 4.34 9.51 -0.56
CA TRP A 82 4.14 10.93 -0.81
C TRP A 82 4.47 11.23 -2.28
N PHE A 83 3.70 12.13 -2.88
CA PHE A 83 3.82 12.49 -4.29
C PHE A 83 4.09 13.97 -4.42
N ASN A 84 5.18 14.34 -5.10
CA ASN A 84 5.53 15.74 -5.27
C ASN A 84 4.70 16.38 -6.38
N LEU A 85 3.79 17.29 -6.04
CA LEU A 85 3.08 18.13 -7.02
C LEU A 85 3.83 19.44 -7.32
N ASN A 86 4.70 19.86 -6.41
CA ASN A 86 5.40 21.13 -6.47
C ASN A 86 6.73 20.97 -7.20
N GLU A 87 7.52 22.05 -7.23
CA GLU A 87 8.88 22.01 -7.75
C GLU A 87 9.77 20.99 -7.01
N THR A 88 10.94 20.71 -7.58
CA THR A 88 11.90 19.78 -7.01
C THR A 88 12.33 20.25 -5.62
N TYR A 89 12.17 19.38 -4.62
CA TYR A 89 12.69 19.61 -3.28
C TYR A 89 14.07 18.98 -3.11
N THR A 90 14.96 19.72 -2.46
CA THR A 90 16.29 19.22 -2.05
C THR A 90 16.35 19.03 -0.53
N GLU A 91 17.20 18.11 -0.08
CA GLU A 91 17.43 17.84 1.36
C GLU A 91 16.15 17.55 2.16
N VAL A 92 15.27 16.72 1.59
CA VAL A 92 14.01 16.36 2.24
C VAL A 92 14.27 15.44 3.44
N LYS A 93 13.84 15.87 4.62
CA LYS A 93 13.97 15.13 5.88
C LYS A 93 12.65 14.47 6.24
N VAL A 94 12.74 13.23 6.71
CA VAL A 94 11.64 12.49 7.33
C VAL A 94 11.77 12.71 8.84
N GLU A 95 10.95 13.59 9.38
CA GLU A 95 10.96 13.93 10.80
C GLU A 95 9.95 13.06 11.55
N VAL A 96 10.35 12.65 12.75
CA VAL A 96 9.55 11.82 13.64
C VAL A 96 9.53 12.44 15.02
N GLU A 97 8.35 12.46 15.65
CA GLU A 97 8.18 12.75 17.08
C GLU A 97 7.55 11.54 17.74
N VAL A 98 8.24 10.95 18.70
CA VAL A 98 7.80 9.80 19.49
C VAL A 98 7.33 10.29 20.85
N VAL A 99 6.26 9.71 21.39
CA VAL A 99 5.78 9.95 22.75
C VAL A 99 5.93 8.65 23.52
N TYR A 100 6.73 8.68 24.58
CA TYR A 100 6.99 7.55 25.47
C TYR A 100 5.94 7.42 26.58
N SER A 101 5.99 6.32 27.32
CA SER A 101 5.09 6.00 28.43
C SER A 101 5.16 6.99 29.60
N ASP A 102 6.27 7.72 29.74
CA ASP A 102 6.44 8.83 30.69
C ASP A 102 5.76 10.13 30.22
N GLY A 103 5.22 10.14 29.00
CA GLY A 103 4.55 11.28 28.37
C GLY A 103 5.51 12.29 27.72
N MET A 104 6.82 12.08 27.77
CA MET A 104 7.79 13.01 27.19
C MET A 104 7.93 12.78 25.68
N PRO A 105 7.80 13.84 24.86
CA PRO A 105 8.05 13.74 23.43
C PRO A 105 9.55 13.78 23.12
N PHE A 106 9.97 13.00 22.14
CA PHE A 106 11.32 13.01 21.59
C PHE A 106 11.27 13.07 20.07
N SER A 107 11.98 14.03 19.48
CA SER A 107 11.97 14.25 18.04
C SER A 107 13.34 13.96 17.42
N PHE A 108 13.33 13.30 16.26
CA PHE A 108 14.53 12.98 15.50
C PHE A 108 14.23 12.84 14.01
N THR A 109 15.27 13.02 13.19
CA THR A 109 15.21 12.78 11.75
C THR A 109 15.48 11.30 11.47
N ALA A 110 14.48 10.56 10.98
CA ALA A 110 14.61 9.14 10.67
C ALA A 110 15.39 8.88 9.38
N TYR A 111 15.18 9.72 8.35
CA TYR A 111 15.86 9.62 7.07
C TYR A 111 16.09 10.98 6.42
N SER A 112 17.06 11.05 5.53
CA SER A 112 17.27 12.18 4.63
C SER A 112 17.27 11.70 3.19
N ILE A 113 16.51 12.40 2.34
CA ILE A 113 16.38 12.16 0.91
C ILE A 113 17.04 13.34 0.20
N VAL A 114 18.01 13.05 -0.66
CA VAL A 114 18.79 14.09 -1.35
C VAL A 114 17.90 15.00 -2.21
N GLU A 115 17.00 14.39 -2.98
CA GLU A 115 16.16 15.10 -3.95
C GLU A 115 14.85 14.33 -4.20
N ILE A 116 13.74 15.05 -4.23
CA ILE A 116 12.45 14.56 -4.74
C ILE A 116 12.02 15.48 -5.88
N LYS A 117 12.05 14.96 -7.11
CA LYS A 117 11.71 15.72 -8.31
C LYS A 117 10.22 16.04 -8.37
N GLN A 118 9.86 17.08 -9.11
CA GLN A 118 8.45 17.31 -9.45
C GLN A 118 7.86 16.06 -10.13
N PHE A 119 6.64 15.70 -9.71
CA PHE A 119 5.92 14.50 -10.15
C PHE A 119 6.63 13.17 -9.84
N GLU A 120 7.42 13.15 -8.77
CA GLU A 120 8.01 11.93 -8.25
C GLU A 120 7.23 11.40 -7.04
N LYS A 121 7.07 10.07 -6.97
CA LYS A 121 6.50 9.38 -5.80
C LYS A 121 7.58 8.67 -4.99
N VAL A 122 7.61 8.96 -3.70
CA VAL A 122 8.48 8.30 -2.73
C VAL A 122 7.67 7.39 -1.80
N ILE A 123 8.25 6.24 -1.46
CA ILE A 123 7.72 5.30 -0.47
C ILE A 123 8.72 5.22 0.69
N ILE A 124 8.27 5.62 1.87
CA ILE A 124 9.09 5.81 3.06
C ILE A 124 8.70 4.74 4.09
N PRO A 125 9.63 3.88 4.53
CA PRO A 125 9.37 2.93 5.62
C PRO A 125 9.31 3.66 6.97
N VAL A 126 8.19 3.53 7.69
CA VAL A 126 7.90 4.31 8.91
C VAL A 126 7.52 3.48 10.14
N GLY A 127 7.54 2.15 10.07
CA GLY A 127 7.34 1.32 11.27
C GLY A 127 8.42 1.59 12.32
N LEU A 128 8.12 1.37 13.60
CA LEU A 128 9.01 1.70 14.74
C LEU A 128 10.42 1.12 14.58
N VAL A 129 10.50 -0.16 14.21
CA VAL A 129 11.77 -0.85 13.93
C VAL A 129 12.47 -0.26 12.71
N GLN A 130 11.71 0.16 11.69
CA GLN A 130 12.28 0.71 10.45
C GLN A 130 12.93 2.06 10.69
N ILE A 131 12.28 2.93 11.47
CA ILE A 131 12.80 4.27 11.85
C ILE A 131 13.78 4.23 13.02
N ASN A 132 14.13 3.04 13.52
CA ASN A 132 14.99 2.84 14.70
C ASN A 132 14.51 3.60 15.95
N ALA A 133 13.18 3.75 16.15
CA ALA A 133 12.68 4.46 17.32
C ALA A 133 13.04 3.75 18.64
N ASN A 134 13.10 2.41 18.60
CA ASN A 134 13.37 1.57 19.77
C ASN A 134 14.82 1.65 20.28
N THR A 135 15.73 2.33 19.57
CA THR A 135 17.16 2.39 19.96
C THR A 135 17.51 3.60 20.83
N TYR A 136 16.65 4.63 20.89
CA TYR A 136 16.96 5.87 21.60
C TYR A 136 16.76 5.75 23.13
N TYR A 137 15.62 5.20 23.55
CA TYR A 137 15.26 4.96 24.94
C TYR A 137 14.64 3.56 25.07
N PRO A 138 15.46 2.49 24.98
CA PRO A 138 14.96 1.10 24.94
C PRO A 138 14.25 0.66 26.23
N GLU A 139 14.43 1.39 27.33
CA GLU A 139 13.77 1.16 28.62
C GLU A 139 12.36 1.74 28.70
N LEU A 140 11.95 2.58 27.74
CA LEU A 140 10.63 3.22 27.71
C LEU A 140 9.79 2.68 26.56
N ASP A 141 8.55 2.30 26.88
CA ASP A 141 7.58 1.90 25.87
C ASP A 141 7.11 3.11 25.06
N ILE A 142 6.98 2.91 23.75
CA ILE A 142 6.47 3.94 22.85
C ILE A 142 4.95 3.84 22.78
N VAL A 143 4.26 4.93 23.14
CA VAL A 143 2.79 4.99 23.14
C VAL A 143 2.25 5.45 21.79
N SER A 144 2.92 6.44 21.18
CA SER A 144 2.54 6.95 19.87
C SER A 144 3.72 7.61 19.18
N TYR A 145 3.61 7.78 17.87
CA TYR A 145 4.57 8.57 17.11
C TYR A 145 3.91 9.30 15.95
N LYS A 146 4.53 10.38 15.50
CA LYS A 146 4.09 11.22 14.40
C LYS A 146 5.17 11.28 13.34
N VAL A 147 4.77 11.30 12.07
CA VAL A 147 5.70 11.39 10.93
C VAL A 147 5.27 12.48 9.97
N TRP A 148 6.23 13.29 9.52
CA TRP A 148 6.03 14.30 8.48
C TRP A 148 7.30 14.56 7.67
N LEU A 149 7.15 15.24 6.54
CA LEU A 149 8.24 15.68 5.68
C LEU A 149 8.57 17.14 5.89
N HIS A 150 9.87 17.43 5.93
CA HIS A 150 10.43 18.77 6.05
C HIS A 150 11.43 18.99 4.92
N ALA A 151 11.33 20.11 4.21
CA ALA A 151 12.30 20.50 3.19
C ALA A 151 12.50 22.01 3.25
N GLU A 152 13.75 22.47 3.09
CA GLU A 152 14.07 23.90 3.03
C GLU A 152 13.50 24.73 4.20
N GLY A 153 13.48 24.13 5.41
CA GLY A 153 12.94 24.78 6.61
C GLY A 153 11.41 24.82 6.69
N LYS A 154 10.67 24.28 5.72
CA LYS A 154 9.21 24.24 5.70
C LYS A 154 8.65 22.81 5.68
N LYS A 155 7.55 22.61 6.40
CA LYS A 155 6.82 21.33 6.38
C LYS A 155 6.10 21.20 5.04
N ILE A 156 6.38 20.13 4.30
CA ILE A 156 5.83 19.91 2.94
C ILE A 156 4.72 18.86 2.91
N SER A 157 4.47 18.15 4.03
CA SER A 157 3.40 17.16 4.15
C SER A 157 2.47 17.43 5.35
N ASN A 158 1.32 16.76 5.36
CA ASN A 158 0.56 16.56 6.59
C ASN A 158 1.33 15.67 7.58
N ILE A 159 0.84 15.64 8.82
CA ILE A 159 1.38 14.79 9.90
C ILE A 159 0.50 13.55 9.99
N ILE A 160 1.10 12.36 9.91
CA ILE A 160 0.41 11.09 10.18
C ILE A 160 0.72 10.67 11.62
N ARG A 161 -0.31 10.25 12.35
CA ARG A 161 -0.17 9.79 13.73
C ARG A 161 -0.35 8.28 13.80
N PHE A 162 0.51 7.64 14.57
CA PHE A 162 0.49 6.22 14.83
C PHE A 162 0.33 6.00 16.34
N PHE A 163 -0.70 5.25 16.71
CA PHE A 163 -0.94 4.79 18.06
C PHE A 163 -0.44 3.35 18.18
N VAL A 164 0.46 3.12 19.12
CA VAL A 164 1.08 1.82 19.34
C VAL A 164 0.22 1.02 20.29
N ASP A 165 -0.20 -0.17 19.84
CA ASP A 165 -0.91 -1.15 20.64
C ASP A 165 0.09 -2.19 21.16
N ASP A 166 0.53 -1.99 22.39
CA ASP A 166 1.45 -2.90 23.08
C ASP A 166 0.73 -4.06 23.79
N ILE A 167 -0.58 -4.22 23.58
CA ILE A 167 -1.29 -5.37 24.12
C ILE A 167 -0.88 -6.61 23.32
N LEU A 168 -0.47 -7.66 24.04
CA LEU A 168 -0.20 -8.96 23.44
C LEU A 168 -1.50 -9.59 22.92
N HIS A 169 -1.75 -9.48 21.62
CA HIS A 169 -2.88 -10.15 20.98
C HIS A 169 -2.45 -11.54 20.49
N GLN A 170 -3.27 -12.56 20.76
CA GLN A 170 -3.03 -13.89 20.19
C GLN A 170 -3.38 -13.92 18.69
N TYR A 171 -2.62 -14.70 17.92
CA TYR A 171 -2.86 -14.93 16.49
C TYR A 171 -2.84 -13.64 15.64
N GLN A 172 -1.91 -12.72 15.93
CA GLN A 172 -1.71 -11.52 15.14
C GLN A 172 -1.29 -11.85 13.70
N ARG A 173 -1.86 -11.11 12.74
CA ARG A 173 -1.48 -11.15 11.33
C ARG A 173 -1.42 -9.75 10.78
N VAL A 174 -0.36 -9.45 10.05
CA VAL A 174 -0.20 -8.19 9.33
C VAL A 174 -0.42 -8.46 7.85
N PHE A 175 -1.37 -7.73 7.25
CA PHE A 175 -1.63 -7.74 5.82
C PHE A 175 -1.00 -6.52 5.19
N LEU A 176 -0.28 -6.73 4.09
CA LEU A 176 0.22 -5.68 3.21
C LEU A 176 -0.67 -5.63 1.97
N PHE A 177 -1.22 -4.46 1.68
CA PHE A 177 -2.03 -4.24 0.49
C PHE A 177 -1.63 -2.95 -0.20
N GLN A 178 -2.02 -2.81 -1.47
CA GLN A 178 -1.83 -1.59 -2.24
C GLN A 178 -3.15 -0.83 -2.29
N ASN A 179 -3.15 0.43 -1.85
CA ASN A 179 -4.35 1.26 -1.94
C ASN A 179 -4.61 1.76 -3.37
N SER A 180 -5.71 2.49 -3.56
CA SER A 180 -6.15 2.98 -4.88
C SER A 180 -5.19 3.97 -5.55
N LEU A 181 -4.25 4.55 -4.79
CA LEU A 181 -3.21 5.47 -5.25
C LEU A 181 -1.87 4.76 -5.50
N GLY A 182 -1.88 3.42 -5.47
CA GLY A 182 -0.70 2.60 -5.68
C GLY A 182 0.28 2.62 -4.51
N SER A 183 -0.18 2.98 -3.31
CA SER A 183 0.66 3.13 -2.13
C SER A 183 0.52 1.90 -1.24
N PRO A 184 1.63 1.31 -0.75
CA PRO A 184 1.58 0.22 0.20
C PRO A 184 1.04 0.69 1.55
N GLU A 185 0.08 -0.05 2.09
CA GLU A 185 -0.46 0.13 3.43
C GLU A 185 -0.54 -1.21 4.16
N THR A 186 -0.43 -1.17 5.48
CA THR A 186 -0.58 -2.35 6.32
C THR A 186 -1.78 -2.23 7.24
N LEU A 187 -2.41 -3.38 7.48
CA LEU A 187 -3.47 -3.56 8.47
C LEU A 187 -3.10 -4.78 9.32
N PHE A 188 -3.22 -4.66 10.64
CA PHE A 188 -3.09 -5.82 11.52
C PHE A 188 -4.45 -6.28 12.00
N THR A 189 -4.61 -7.60 12.15
CA THR A 189 -5.77 -8.22 12.78
C THR A 189 -5.31 -9.25 13.81
N SER A 190 -6.18 -9.56 14.77
CA SER A 190 -5.96 -10.62 15.76
C SER A 190 -7.20 -11.49 15.86
N GLY A 191 -7.01 -12.76 16.22
CA GLY A 191 -8.12 -13.72 16.36
C GLY A 191 -7.83 -15.09 15.74
N LYS A 192 -8.57 -16.09 16.20
CA LYS A 192 -8.42 -17.47 15.71
C LYS A 192 -8.98 -17.60 14.31
N LYS A 193 -8.17 -18.16 13.39
CA LYS A 193 -8.64 -18.57 12.06
C LYS A 193 -9.68 -19.67 12.23
N ALA A 194 -10.89 -19.46 11.71
CA ALA A 194 -11.82 -20.55 11.48
C ALA A 194 -11.37 -21.28 10.20
N ILE A 195 -11.00 -22.56 10.32
CA ILE A 195 -10.72 -23.41 9.17
C ILE A 195 -11.99 -24.20 8.89
N SER A 196 -12.63 -23.93 7.75
CA SER A 196 -13.77 -24.71 7.27
C SER A 196 -13.35 -25.50 6.04
N TYR A 197 -13.57 -26.81 6.05
CA TYR A 197 -13.39 -27.66 4.87
C TYR A 197 -14.72 -27.76 4.14
N GLU A 198 -14.71 -27.49 2.84
CA GLU A 198 -15.82 -27.85 1.96
C GLU A 198 -15.50 -29.24 1.41
N ILE A 199 -16.26 -30.25 1.83
CA ILE A 199 -16.08 -31.63 1.37
C ILE A 199 -17.06 -31.86 0.22
N GLU A 200 -16.57 -31.84 -1.02
CA GLU A 200 -17.34 -32.32 -2.16
C GLU A 200 -17.25 -33.85 -2.21
N LYS A 201 -18.40 -34.52 -2.07
CA LYS A 201 -18.52 -35.98 -2.25
C LYS A 201 -19.23 -36.25 -3.56
N SER A 202 -18.52 -36.76 -4.55
CA SER A 202 -19.11 -37.31 -5.77
C SER A 202 -19.40 -38.79 -5.57
N ASN A 203 -20.68 -39.16 -5.43
CA ASN A 203 -21.09 -40.56 -5.42
C ASN A 203 -21.46 -40.99 -6.85
N ALA A 204 -20.77 -41.98 -7.41
CA ALA A 204 -21.22 -42.66 -8.60
C ALA A 204 -22.00 -43.92 -8.20
N ILE A 205 -23.31 -43.95 -8.49
CA ILE A 205 -24.12 -45.16 -8.33
C ILE A 205 -24.09 -45.89 -9.67
N ILE A 206 -23.42 -47.03 -9.74
CA ILE A 206 -23.50 -47.93 -10.89
C ILE A 206 -24.73 -48.81 -10.68
N SER A 207 -25.84 -48.51 -11.35
CA SER A 207 -26.96 -49.45 -11.43
C SER A 207 -26.65 -50.51 -12.49
N GLN A 208 -26.26 -51.71 -12.07
CA GLN A 208 -26.06 -52.83 -13.00
C GLN A 208 -27.41 -53.41 -13.42
N ALA A 209 -27.66 -53.50 -14.73
CA ALA A 209 -28.77 -54.25 -15.29
C ALA A 209 -28.29 -55.68 -15.65
N GLY A 210 -28.46 -56.62 -14.73
CA GLY A 210 -28.19 -58.05 -14.96
C GLY A 210 -27.88 -58.85 -13.69
N THR A 211 -28.05 -60.17 -13.75
CA THR A 211 -27.77 -61.13 -12.66
C THR A 211 -26.27 -61.16 -12.37
N PHE A 212 -25.84 -60.73 -11.18
CA PHE A 212 -24.42 -60.58 -10.82
C PHE A 212 -23.95 -61.60 -9.77
N ASP A 213 -22.72 -62.09 -9.91
CA ASP A 213 -22.03 -63.08 -9.06
C ASP A 213 -21.09 -62.36 -8.05
N LEU A 214 -21.26 -62.66 -6.76
CA LEU A 214 -20.72 -61.95 -5.59
C LEU A 214 -19.18 -61.95 -5.44
N LYS A 215 -18.44 -62.62 -6.33
CA LYS A 215 -16.96 -62.76 -6.22
C LYS A 215 -16.14 -61.74 -7.02
N LYS A 216 -16.75 -60.85 -7.80
CA LYS A 216 -16.01 -59.87 -8.62
C LYS A 216 -16.65 -58.48 -8.61
N GLY A 217 -16.20 -57.65 -7.66
CA GLY A 217 -16.11 -56.21 -7.90
C GLY A 217 -17.16 -55.35 -7.19
N GLU A 218 -16.85 -54.99 -5.95
CA GLU A 218 -17.13 -53.64 -5.44
C GLU A 218 -15.83 -53.09 -4.86
N ASN A 219 -15.06 -52.38 -5.68
CA ASN A 219 -14.16 -51.35 -5.14
C ASN A 219 -14.99 -50.07 -5.16
N ILE A 220 -15.39 -49.61 -3.98
CA ILE A 220 -15.92 -48.26 -3.81
C ILE A 220 -14.70 -47.35 -3.72
N ASP A 221 -14.26 -46.82 -4.87
CA ASP A 221 -13.20 -45.80 -4.88
C ASP A 221 -13.80 -44.48 -4.41
N LEU A 222 -13.44 -44.08 -3.18
CA LEU A 222 -13.78 -42.79 -2.61
C LEU A 222 -12.69 -41.78 -2.97
N ASP A 223 -12.92 -40.98 -4.01
CA ASP A 223 -12.10 -39.79 -4.24
C ASP A 223 -12.55 -38.67 -3.30
N ILE A 224 -11.78 -38.44 -2.23
CA ILE A 224 -11.97 -37.30 -1.32
C ILE A 224 -10.96 -36.23 -1.73
N VAL A 225 -11.42 -35.18 -2.41
CA VAL A 225 -10.61 -34.00 -2.69
C VAL A 225 -10.80 -33.01 -1.54
N LEU A 226 -9.74 -32.79 -0.77
CA LEU A 226 -9.71 -31.74 0.26
C LEU A 226 -9.18 -30.45 -0.38
N GLU A 227 -10.06 -29.53 -0.73
CA GLU A 227 -9.66 -28.19 -1.13
C GLU A 227 -9.58 -27.26 0.08
N ASN A 228 -8.37 -26.76 0.38
CA ASN A 228 -8.20 -25.65 1.29
C ASN A 228 -8.70 -24.36 0.61
N LYS A 229 -9.99 -24.04 0.78
CA LYS A 229 -10.49 -22.71 0.40
C LYS A 229 -10.22 -21.73 1.53
N GLU A 230 -9.40 -20.72 1.21
CA GLU A 230 -9.20 -19.58 2.09
C GLU A 230 -10.42 -18.65 1.94
N LYS A 231 -11.28 -18.61 2.96
CA LYS A 231 -12.26 -17.53 3.10
C LYS A 231 -11.60 -16.37 3.86
N ILE A 232 -11.46 -15.24 3.18
CA ILE A 232 -11.12 -13.94 3.76
C ILE A 232 -12.42 -13.27 4.20
#